data_AF-A0A8K0KF74-F1
#
_entry.id   AF-A0A8K0KF74-F1
#
_cell.length_a   1.000
_cell.length_b   1.000
_cell.length_c   1.000
_cell.angle_alpha   90.00
_cell.angle_beta   90.00
_cell.angle_gamma   90.00
#
_symmetry.space_group_name_H-M   'P 1'
#
loop_
_entity.id
_entity.type
_entity.pdbx_description
1 polymer ?
#
loop_
_entity_poly.entity_id
_entity_poly.type
_entity_poly.pdbx_seq_one_letter_code
_entity_poly.pdbx_strand_id
1 'polypeptide(L)'
;MALSLQERLGDWQSALQLMQTAVSGGYGEDWRIEQARNEAGDLLAECGEWSQARTMYGIDGDPERLVHCLHALEEWAELSTLAKTLPQGHPILPELGSMFASVGMCSDAVEALIKSGQRKAAMDVCVSLNEWTMAVKLSREHNLDVDVPSLLSQYVSHLLEENKPLQAVELYCKAECFLEAAKIMYRLAKEHKKNEPIKIKRKYVLAALFVENHVRNHEREGDKVHLHENSQSQDKDLVFEKPWKGAEAYHFLMLAQKQLYEGNLDTALKTAMNLQSYDDILDYETVYSLIALSACGCEAYEVCSKAFMKLEAIPEREIWDDAIEGFCE
;
A
#
# COMPACT_ATOMS: atom_id res chain seq x y z
N MET A 1 17.23 -42.75 -44.05
CA MET A 1 18.68 -42.96 -43.80
C MET A 1 19.42 -41.63 -43.64
N ALA A 2 19.19 -40.60 -44.46
CA ALA A 2 19.77 -39.27 -44.25
C ALA A 2 19.24 -38.57 -42.97
N LEU A 3 17.93 -38.67 -42.72
CA LEU A 3 17.25 -38.08 -41.56
C LEU A 3 17.80 -38.60 -40.22
N SER A 4 17.84 -39.93 -40.05
CA SER A 4 18.44 -40.61 -38.88
C SER A 4 19.94 -40.32 -38.67
N LEU A 5 20.64 -39.85 -39.70
CA LEU A 5 22.05 -39.49 -39.61
C LEU A 5 22.20 -38.05 -39.12
N GLN A 6 21.33 -37.14 -39.57
CA GLN A 6 21.26 -35.77 -39.08
C GLN A 6 20.75 -35.68 -37.64
N GLU A 7 19.77 -36.50 -37.26
CA GLU A 7 19.33 -36.64 -35.86
C GLU A 7 20.49 -37.08 -34.94
N ARG A 8 21.39 -37.94 -35.42
CA ARG A 8 22.57 -38.37 -34.66
C ARG A 8 23.72 -37.37 -34.66
N LEU A 9 23.73 -36.43 -35.60
CA LEU A 9 24.75 -35.38 -35.73
C LEU A 9 24.35 -34.08 -35.00
N GLY A 10 23.09 -33.95 -34.58
CA GLY A 10 22.57 -32.73 -33.93
C GLY A 10 22.31 -31.57 -34.89
N ASP A 11 22.37 -31.80 -36.21
CA ASP A 11 22.12 -30.77 -37.23
C ASP A 11 20.61 -30.67 -37.52
N TRP A 12 19.88 -30.15 -36.53
CA TRP A 12 18.41 -30.15 -36.53
C TRP A 12 17.81 -29.16 -37.55
N GLN A 13 18.51 -28.09 -37.92
CA GLN A 13 18.06 -27.15 -38.96
C GLN A 13 17.96 -27.83 -40.33
N SER A 14 19.00 -28.60 -40.68
CA SER A 14 19.03 -29.40 -41.89
C SER A 14 17.99 -30.53 -41.84
N ALA A 15 17.81 -31.15 -40.67
CA ALA A 15 16.81 -32.19 -40.44
C ALA A 15 15.38 -31.64 -40.63
N LEU A 16 15.09 -30.44 -40.14
CA LEU A 16 13.79 -29.78 -40.29
C LEU A 16 13.50 -29.40 -41.74
N GLN A 17 14.48 -28.94 -42.51
CA GLN A 17 14.31 -28.68 -43.95
C GLN A 17 14.04 -29.97 -44.74
N LEU A 18 14.72 -31.06 -44.40
CA LEU A 18 14.45 -32.38 -44.98
C LEU A 18 13.07 -32.91 -44.58
N MET A 19 12.62 -32.66 -43.35
CA MET A 19 11.28 -33.03 -42.90
C MET A 19 10.21 -32.20 -43.60
N GLN A 20 10.37 -30.88 -43.72
CA GLN A 20 9.43 -30.00 -44.44
C GLN A 20 9.34 -30.34 -45.92
N THR A 21 10.46 -30.66 -46.57
CA THR A 21 10.45 -31.13 -47.97
C THR A 21 9.84 -32.53 -48.09
N ALA A 22 10.00 -33.41 -47.10
CA ALA A 22 9.36 -34.73 -47.06
C ALA A 22 7.85 -34.68 -46.77
N VAL A 23 7.35 -33.69 -46.02
CA VAL A 23 5.93 -33.45 -45.74
C VAL A 23 5.13 -33.18 -47.02
N SER A 24 5.76 -32.62 -48.06
CA SER A 24 5.12 -32.48 -49.40
C SER A 24 4.77 -33.83 -50.06
N GLY A 25 5.28 -34.95 -49.54
CA GLY A 25 4.98 -36.33 -49.97
C GLY A 25 3.92 -37.07 -49.12
N GLY A 26 3.29 -36.42 -48.15
CA GLY A 26 2.06 -36.91 -47.49
C GLY A 26 2.21 -37.88 -46.31
N TYR A 27 3.41 -38.12 -45.79
CA TYR A 27 3.62 -38.94 -44.58
C TYR A 27 4.73 -38.36 -43.69
N GLY A 28 4.52 -37.14 -43.18
CA GLY A 28 5.30 -36.64 -42.04
C GLY A 28 4.67 -37.16 -40.75
N GLU A 29 5.45 -37.87 -39.93
CA GLU A 29 5.02 -38.19 -38.57
C GLU A 29 5.06 -36.89 -37.74
N ASP A 30 3.91 -36.26 -37.49
CA ASP A 30 3.82 -34.94 -36.82
C ASP A 30 4.63 -34.87 -35.52
N TRP A 31 4.62 -35.95 -34.72
CA TRP A 31 5.38 -36.07 -33.47
C TRP A 31 6.91 -35.97 -33.67
N ARG A 32 7.44 -36.42 -34.81
CA ARG A 32 8.89 -36.32 -35.11
C ARG A 32 9.29 -34.90 -35.47
N ILE A 33 8.40 -34.19 -36.15
CA ILE A 33 8.63 -32.79 -36.53
C ILE A 33 8.64 -31.93 -35.26
N GLU A 34 7.71 -32.18 -34.35
CA GLU A 34 7.66 -31.57 -33.02
C GLU A 34 8.95 -31.82 -32.23
N GLN A 35 9.38 -33.08 -32.12
CA GLN A 35 10.63 -33.42 -31.42
C GLN A 35 11.85 -32.73 -32.05
N ALA A 36 11.95 -32.73 -33.37
CA ALA A 36 13.08 -32.09 -34.06
C ALA A 36 13.09 -30.56 -33.89
N ARG A 37 11.91 -29.92 -33.81
CA ARG A 37 11.81 -28.48 -33.51
C ARG A 37 12.21 -28.19 -32.07
N ASN A 38 11.79 -29.04 -31.15
CA ASN A 38 12.12 -28.94 -29.74
C ASN A 38 13.63 -28.98 -29.48
N GLU A 39 14.32 -29.95 -30.07
CA GLU A 39 15.78 -30.08 -29.99
C GLU A 39 16.51 -28.93 -30.74
N ALA A 40 15.99 -28.47 -31.89
CA ALA A 40 16.54 -27.31 -32.58
C ALA A 40 16.40 -26.03 -31.73
N GLY A 41 15.26 -25.87 -31.05
CA GLY A 41 15.01 -24.79 -30.11
C GLY A 41 15.94 -24.83 -28.91
N ASP A 42 16.25 -26.02 -28.38
CA ASP A 42 17.17 -26.19 -27.25
C ASP A 42 18.58 -25.75 -27.63
N LEU A 43 19.07 -26.14 -28.82
CA LEU A 43 20.36 -25.68 -29.33
C LEU A 43 20.40 -24.15 -29.52
N LEU A 44 19.34 -23.55 -30.03
CA LEU A 44 19.26 -22.09 -30.20
C LEU A 44 19.23 -21.37 -28.84
N ALA A 45 18.54 -21.94 -27.85
CA ALA A 45 18.50 -21.45 -26.48
C ALA A 45 19.89 -21.53 -25.81
N GLU A 46 20.62 -22.64 -25.98
CA GLU A 46 22.00 -22.78 -25.51
C GLU A 46 22.95 -21.75 -26.14
N CYS A 47 22.73 -21.40 -27.41
CA CYS A 47 23.45 -20.36 -28.12
C CYS A 47 23.04 -18.93 -27.72
N GLY A 48 21.97 -18.76 -26.93
CA GLY A 48 21.44 -17.45 -26.53
C GLY A 48 20.60 -16.75 -27.60
N GLU A 49 20.21 -17.44 -28.68
CA GLU A 49 19.35 -16.92 -29.75
C GLU A 49 17.86 -17.13 -29.42
N TRP A 50 17.42 -16.50 -28.33
CA TRP A 50 16.07 -16.67 -27.76
C TRP A 50 14.92 -16.28 -28.70
N SER A 51 15.13 -15.30 -29.59
CA SER A 51 14.12 -14.85 -30.56
C SER A 51 13.81 -15.90 -31.62
N GLN A 52 14.84 -16.62 -32.09
CA GLN A 52 14.67 -17.72 -33.03
C GLN A 52 14.14 -18.96 -32.31
N ALA A 53 14.60 -19.23 -31.08
CA ALA A 53 14.04 -20.32 -30.27
C ALA A 53 12.52 -20.14 -30.06
N ARG A 54 12.07 -18.91 -29.76
CA ARG A 54 10.65 -18.57 -29.63
C ARG A 54 9.83 -18.91 -30.88
N THR A 55 10.33 -18.59 -32.08
CA THR A 55 9.58 -18.89 -33.32
C THR A 55 9.49 -20.39 -33.58
N MET A 56 10.52 -21.15 -33.18
CA MET A 56 10.52 -22.61 -33.28
C MET A 56 9.53 -23.25 -32.31
N TYR A 57 9.44 -22.76 -31.07
CA TYR A 57 8.50 -23.25 -30.07
C TYR A 57 7.05 -22.79 -30.29
N GLY A 58 6.83 -21.61 -30.85
CA GLY A 58 5.49 -21.01 -30.95
C GLY A 58 4.54 -21.65 -31.97
N ILE A 59 5.03 -22.54 -32.85
CA ILE A 59 4.22 -23.08 -33.95
C ILE A 59 3.46 -24.35 -33.52
N ASP A 60 4.08 -25.26 -32.74
CA ASP A 60 3.44 -26.48 -32.19
C ASP A 60 4.24 -27.05 -30.98
N GLY A 61 5.09 -26.25 -30.33
CA GLY A 61 6.09 -26.74 -29.36
C GLY A 61 5.61 -26.78 -27.91
N ASP A 62 6.44 -27.40 -27.05
CA ASP A 62 6.15 -27.52 -25.62
C ASP A 62 5.95 -26.13 -24.98
N PRO A 63 4.83 -25.91 -24.26
CA PRO A 63 4.57 -24.63 -23.62
C PRO A 63 5.63 -24.32 -22.56
N GLU A 64 6.28 -25.34 -22.00
CA GLU A 64 7.29 -25.17 -20.96
C GLU A 64 8.54 -24.45 -21.46
N ARG A 65 9.04 -24.90 -22.61
CA ARG A 65 10.21 -24.32 -23.26
C ARG A 65 9.92 -22.93 -23.79
N LEU A 66 8.70 -22.73 -24.31
CA LEU A 66 8.24 -21.42 -24.75
C LEU A 66 8.23 -20.40 -23.60
N VAL A 67 7.77 -20.78 -22.40
CA VAL A 67 7.78 -19.93 -21.22
C VAL A 67 9.20 -19.51 -20.85
N HIS A 68 10.17 -20.44 -20.85
CA HIS A 68 11.56 -20.10 -20.56
C HIS A 68 12.15 -19.12 -21.60
N CYS A 69 11.87 -19.31 -22.88
CA CYS A 69 12.30 -18.37 -23.92
C CYS A 69 11.66 -16.98 -23.76
N LEU A 70 10.36 -16.92 -23.48
CA LEU A 70 9.63 -15.66 -23.27
C LEU A 70 10.11 -14.94 -22.01
N HIS A 71 10.44 -15.68 -20.95
CA HIS A 71 11.03 -15.15 -19.74
C HIS A 71 12.43 -14.56 -20.02
N ALA A 72 13.27 -15.25 -20.79
CA ALA A 72 14.59 -14.76 -21.17
C ALA A 72 14.54 -13.51 -22.07
N LEU A 73 13.48 -13.36 -22.87
CA LEU A 73 13.21 -12.16 -23.68
C LEU A 73 12.45 -11.06 -22.92
N GLU A 74 12.05 -11.31 -21.66
CA GLU A 74 11.23 -10.41 -20.83
C GLU A 74 9.89 -10.01 -21.49
N GLU A 75 9.31 -10.89 -22.32
CA GLU A 75 8.04 -10.64 -23.01
C GLU A 75 6.82 -11.01 -22.14
N TRP A 76 6.65 -10.29 -21.03
CA TRP A 76 5.63 -10.56 -20.02
C TRP A 76 4.19 -10.49 -20.53
N ALA A 77 3.92 -9.63 -21.52
CA ALA A 77 2.60 -9.48 -22.11
C ALA A 77 2.15 -10.78 -22.82
N GLU A 78 3.05 -11.41 -23.57
CA GLU A 78 2.76 -12.67 -24.26
C GLU A 78 2.73 -13.85 -23.30
N LEU A 79 3.56 -13.81 -22.26
CA LEU A 79 3.54 -14.81 -21.20
C LEU A 79 2.20 -14.76 -20.43
N SER A 80 1.59 -13.58 -20.27
CA SER A 80 0.23 -13.42 -19.71
C SER A 80 -0.87 -14.00 -20.61
N THR A 81 -0.75 -13.86 -21.94
CA THR A 81 -1.72 -14.43 -22.87
C THR A 81 -1.58 -15.94 -22.94
N LEU A 82 -0.35 -16.46 -22.88
CA LEU A 82 -0.06 -17.89 -22.79
C LEU A 82 -0.63 -18.50 -21.48
N ALA A 83 -0.43 -17.84 -20.34
CA ALA A 83 -1.03 -18.27 -19.07
C ALA A 83 -2.58 -18.28 -19.11
N LYS A 84 -3.18 -17.46 -19.99
CA LYS A 84 -4.62 -17.44 -20.23
C LYS A 84 -5.12 -18.60 -21.10
N THR A 85 -4.34 -19.01 -22.09
CA THR A 85 -4.69 -20.10 -23.02
C THR A 85 -4.42 -21.50 -22.45
N LEU A 86 -3.49 -21.64 -21.50
CA LEU A 86 -3.15 -22.93 -20.90
C LEU A 86 -4.33 -23.58 -20.14
N PRO A 87 -4.47 -24.92 -20.21
CA PRO A 87 -5.51 -25.65 -19.49
C PRO A 87 -5.30 -25.63 -17.96
N GLN A 88 -6.39 -25.80 -17.22
CA GLN A 88 -6.35 -25.84 -15.74
C GLN A 88 -5.46 -26.99 -15.24
N GLY A 89 -4.61 -26.71 -14.25
CA GLY A 89 -3.74 -27.71 -13.63
C GLY A 89 -2.46 -28.07 -14.40
N HIS A 90 -2.10 -27.35 -15.46
CA HIS A 90 -0.83 -27.58 -16.16
C HIS A 90 0.39 -27.42 -15.22
N PRO A 91 1.39 -28.33 -15.26
CA PRO A 91 2.51 -28.36 -14.31
C PRO A 91 3.35 -27.09 -14.27
N ILE A 92 3.42 -26.32 -15.36
CA ILE A 92 4.17 -25.05 -15.40
C ILE A 92 3.44 -23.83 -14.81
N LEU A 93 2.12 -23.91 -14.57
CA LEU A 93 1.38 -22.76 -14.03
C LEU A 93 1.88 -22.26 -12.67
N PRO A 94 2.31 -23.11 -11.71
CA PRO A 94 2.98 -22.67 -10.49
C PRO A 94 4.30 -21.93 -10.73
N GLU A 95 5.13 -22.43 -11.66
CA GLU A 95 6.40 -21.79 -12.01
C GLU A 95 6.14 -20.42 -12.66
N LEU A 96 5.19 -20.34 -13.59
CA LEU A 96 4.69 -19.08 -14.16
C LEU A 96 4.24 -18.10 -13.08
N GLY A 97 3.46 -18.57 -12.10
CA GLY A 97 3.03 -17.76 -10.95
C GLY A 97 4.22 -17.20 -10.16
N SER A 98 5.24 -18.02 -9.93
CA SER A 98 6.46 -17.60 -9.23
C SER A 98 7.29 -16.58 -10.03
N MET A 99 7.37 -16.75 -11.36
CA MET A 99 8.04 -15.82 -12.26
C MET A 99 7.31 -14.47 -12.27
N PHE A 100 5.99 -14.46 -12.44
CA PHE A 100 5.19 -13.23 -12.37
C PHE A 100 5.32 -12.53 -11.01
N ALA A 101 5.34 -13.29 -9.92
CA ALA A 101 5.52 -12.74 -8.58
C ALA A 101 6.90 -12.06 -8.44
N SER A 102 7.96 -12.64 -9.01
CA SER A 102 9.32 -12.08 -8.95
C SER A 102 9.45 -10.70 -9.62
N VAL A 103 8.60 -10.43 -10.62
CA VAL A 103 8.56 -9.15 -11.37
C VAL A 103 7.51 -8.18 -10.81
N GLY A 104 6.69 -8.63 -9.85
CA GLY A 104 5.65 -7.80 -9.22
C GLY A 104 4.30 -7.82 -9.95
N MET A 105 4.09 -8.71 -10.92
CA MET A 105 2.83 -8.84 -11.64
C MET A 105 1.81 -9.66 -10.85
N CYS A 106 1.18 -9.05 -9.84
CA CYS A 106 0.29 -9.73 -8.90
C CYS A 106 -0.95 -10.34 -9.57
N SER A 107 -1.59 -9.62 -10.49
CA SER A 107 -2.84 -10.06 -11.14
C SER A 107 -2.65 -11.37 -11.91
N ASP A 108 -1.61 -11.43 -12.74
CA ASP A 108 -1.33 -12.59 -13.59
C ASP A 108 -0.73 -13.74 -12.77
N ALA A 109 0.08 -13.44 -11.74
CA ALA A 109 0.59 -14.44 -10.79
C ALA A 109 -0.55 -15.17 -10.07
N VAL A 110 -1.51 -14.39 -9.54
CA VAL A 110 -2.67 -14.92 -8.82
C VAL A 110 -3.56 -15.72 -9.77
N GLU A 111 -3.84 -15.24 -10.98
CA GLU A 111 -4.62 -15.99 -11.98
C GLU A 111 -3.98 -17.35 -12.31
N ALA A 112 -2.66 -17.38 -12.54
CA ALA A 112 -1.92 -18.60 -12.83
C ALA A 112 -1.94 -19.59 -11.66
N LEU A 113 -1.75 -19.11 -10.42
CA LEU A 113 -1.76 -19.94 -9.21
C LEU A 113 -3.15 -20.47 -8.84
N ILE A 114 -4.21 -19.72 -9.12
CA ILE A 114 -5.59 -20.21 -8.97
C ILE A 114 -5.85 -21.34 -9.97
N LYS A 115 -5.43 -21.16 -11.24
CA LYS A 115 -5.58 -22.18 -12.30
C LYS A 115 -4.81 -23.47 -11.99
N SER A 116 -3.70 -23.40 -11.28
CA SER A 116 -2.95 -24.58 -10.81
C SER A 116 -3.55 -25.22 -9.55
N GLY A 117 -4.57 -24.61 -8.94
CA GLY A 117 -5.19 -25.06 -7.69
C GLY A 117 -4.44 -24.65 -6.42
N GLN A 118 -3.35 -23.89 -6.53
CA GLN A 118 -2.50 -23.47 -5.40
C GLN A 118 -2.97 -22.16 -4.77
N ARG A 119 -4.16 -22.19 -4.16
CA ARG A 119 -4.78 -20.98 -3.58
C ARG A 119 -3.99 -20.35 -2.43
N LYS A 120 -3.31 -21.18 -1.61
CA LYS A 120 -2.47 -20.69 -0.51
C LYS A 120 -1.28 -19.89 -1.02
N ALA A 121 -0.57 -20.43 -2.02
CA ALA A 121 0.53 -19.72 -2.66
C ALA A 121 0.07 -18.40 -3.31
N ALA A 122 -1.13 -18.36 -3.90
CA ALA A 122 -1.69 -17.12 -4.43
C ALA A 122 -1.91 -16.05 -3.34
N MET A 123 -2.38 -16.44 -2.16
CA MET A 123 -2.49 -15.52 -1.02
C MET A 123 -1.12 -15.03 -0.54
N ASP A 124 -0.13 -15.92 -0.45
CA ASP A 124 1.22 -15.57 -0.03
C ASP A 124 1.87 -14.55 -1.00
N VAL A 125 1.60 -14.68 -2.30
CA VAL A 125 2.02 -13.71 -3.32
C VAL A 125 1.35 -12.34 -3.14
N CYS A 126 0.05 -12.30 -2.84
CA CYS A 126 -0.62 -11.02 -2.55
C CYS A 126 -0.03 -10.34 -1.31
N VAL A 127 0.29 -11.11 -0.28
CA VAL A 127 0.90 -10.60 0.96
C VAL A 127 2.32 -10.09 0.69
N SER A 128 3.14 -10.84 -0.04
CA SER A 128 4.53 -10.46 -0.33
C SER A 128 4.64 -9.20 -1.20
N LEU A 129 3.69 -9.01 -2.12
CA LEU A 129 3.64 -7.85 -3.01
C LEU A 129 2.78 -6.69 -2.48
N ASN A 130 2.26 -6.80 -1.24
CA ASN A 130 1.41 -5.81 -0.57
C ASN A 130 0.10 -5.46 -1.33
N GLU A 131 -0.42 -6.37 -2.14
CA GLU A 131 -1.68 -6.19 -2.89
C GLU A 131 -2.89 -6.71 -2.11
N TRP A 132 -3.24 -5.97 -1.04
CA TRP A 132 -4.30 -6.36 -0.10
C TRP A 132 -5.71 -6.30 -0.71
N THR A 133 -5.97 -5.38 -1.66
CA THR A 133 -7.27 -5.34 -2.35
C THR A 133 -7.55 -6.63 -3.11
N MET A 134 -6.51 -7.19 -3.74
CA MET A 134 -6.58 -8.46 -4.45
C MET A 134 -6.73 -9.62 -3.47
N ALA A 135 -5.99 -9.60 -2.35
CA ALA A 135 -6.10 -10.61 -1.29
C ALA A 135 -7.54 -10.72 -0.73
N VAL A 136 -8.21 -9.58 -0.49
CA VAL A 136 -9.59 -9.56 -0.01
C VAL A 136 -10.56 -10.12 -1.06
N LYS A 137 -10.41 -9.75 -2.34
CA LYS A 137 -11.23 -10.31 -3.43
C LYS A 137 -11.03 -11.83 -3.56
N LEU A 138 -9.78 -12.27 -3.53
CA LEU A 138 -9.39 -13.68 -3.64
C LEU A 138 -10.00 -14.52 -2.51
N SER A 139 -9.93 -14.01 -1.27
CA SER A 139 -10.53 -14.66 -0.10
C SER A 139 -12.04 -14.83 -0.26
N ARG A 140 -12.75 -13.79 -0.72
CA ARG A 140 -14.20 -13.82 -0.97
C ARG A 140 -14.61 -14.78 -2.09
N GLU A 141 -13.87 -14.80 -3.20
CA GLU A 141 -14.23 -15.60 -4.38
C GLU A 141 -13.98 -17.10 -4.19
N HIS A 142 -12.92 -17.47 -3.45
CA HIS A 142 -12.50 -18.86 -3.31
C HIS A 142 -12.78 -19.48 -1.94
N ASN A 143 -13.54 -18.78 -1.08
CA ASN A 143 -13.88 -19.20 0.30
C ASN A 143 -12.65 -19.73 1.04
N LEU A 144 -11.57 -18.95 1.03
CA LEU A 144 -10.41 -19.26 1.85
C LEU A 144 -10.75 -18.86 3.29
N ASP A 145 -10.73 -19.82 4.22
CA ASP A 145 -10.88 -19.62 5.67
C ASP A 145 -9.69 -18.86 6.29
N VAL A 146 -9.18 -17.85 5.59
CA VAL A 146 -8.06 -17.01 5.99
C VAL A 146 -8.61 -15.63 6.32
N ASP A 147 -8.46 -15.24 7.58
CA ASP A 147 -8.83 -13.91 8.07
C ASP A 147 -7.78 -12.88 7.60
N VAL A 148 -8.00 -12.34 6.39
CA VAL A 148 -7.13 -11.31 5.77
C VAL A 148 -6.93 -10.09 6.68
N PRO A 149 -7.98 -9.54 7.33
CA PRO A 149 -7.81 -8.50 8.35
C PRO A 149 -6.83 -8.86 9.46
N SER A 150 -6.88 -10.09 9.98
CA SER A 150 -5.96 -10.51 11.05
C SER A 150 -4.49 -10.54 10.59
N LEU A 151 -4.22 -11.04 9.39
CA LEU A 151 -2.86 -11.07 8.82
C LEU A 151 -2.31 -9.67 8.57
N LEU A 152 -3.16 -8.78 8.05
CA LEU A 152 -2.82 -7.37 7.88
C LEU A 152 -2.46 -6.73 9.23
N SER A 153 -3.24 -6.99 10.27
CA SER A 153 -3.00 -6.43 11.60
C SER A 153 -1.66 -6.86 12.21
N GLN A 154 -1.25 -8.12 12.02
CA GLN A 154 0.03 -8.66 12.48
C GLN A 154 1.22 -8.05 11.73
N TYR A 155 1.08 -7.89 10.41
CA TYR A 155 2.13 -7.26 9.61
C TYR A 155 2.29 -5.78 9.97
N VAL A 156 1.17 -5.08 10.18
CA VAL A 156 1.22 -3.68 10.62
C VAL A 156 1.77 -3.53 12.03
N SER A 157 1.47 -4.44 12.97
CA SER A 157 2.08 -4.37 14.30
C SER A 157 3.61 -4.47 14.23
N HIS A 158 4.14 -5.32 13.36
CA HIS A 158 5.59 -5.39 13.11
C HIS A 158 6.15 -4.08 12.54
N LEU A 159 5.46 -3.44 11.58
CA LEU A 159 5.87 -2.14 11.04
C LEU A 159 5.83 -1.01 12.07
N LEU A 160 4.89 -1.08 13.03
CA LEU A 160 4.79 -0.13 14.12
C LEU A 160 5.92 -0.33 15.14
N GLU A 161 6.31 -1.57 15.42
CA GLU A 161 7.49 -1.90 16.25
C GLU A 161 8.79 -1.39 15.62
N GLU A 162 8.92 -1.47 14.29
CA GLU A 162 10.04 -0.92 13.53
C GLU A 162 10.05 0.63 13.42
N ASN A 163 9.09 1.31 14.05
CA ASN A 163 8.92 2.77 14.00
C ASN A 163 8.72 3.32 12.58
N LYS A 164 7.97 2.59 11.73
CA LYS A 164 7.58 3.02 10.37
C LYS A 164 6.06 3.24 10.25
N PRO A 165 5.47 4.14 11.04
CA PRO A 165 4.01 4.26 11.15
C PRO A 165 3.35 4.83 9.89
N LEU A 166 4.07 5.59 9.05
CA LEU A 166 3.54 6.08 7.77
C LEU A 166 3.36 4.96 6.74
N GLN A 167 4.27 3.99 6.70
CA GLN A 167 4.13 2.82 5.81
C GLN A 167 2.96 1.95 6.24
N ALA A 168 2.77 1.77 7.55
CA ALA A 168 1.60 1.11 8.11
C ALA A 168 0.29 1.79 7.70
N VAL A 169 0.23 3.13 7.73
CA VAL A 169 -0.94 3.90 7.28
C VAL A 169 -1.19 3.72 5.79
N GLU A 170 -0.15 3.76 4.95
CA GLU A 170 -0.29 3.50 3.51
C GLU A 170 -0.87 2.11 3.24
N LEU A 171 -0.41 1.11 3.98
CA LEU A 171 -0.89 -0.26 3.88
C LEU A 171 -2.38 -0.38 4.23
N TYR A 172 -2.80 0.20 5.36
CA TYR A 172 -4.21 0.22 5.76
C TYR A 172 -5.09 0.97 4.75
N CYS A 173 -4.58 2.05 4.16
CA CYS A 173 -5.28 2.76 3.08
C CYS A 173 -5.47 1.88 1.84
N LYS A 174 -4.44 1.12 1.44
CA LYS A 174 -4.53 0.17 0.32
C LYS A 174 -5.53 -0.95 0.62
N ALA A 175 -5.63 -1.38 1.86
CA ALA A 175 -6.60 -2.39 2.30
C ALA A 175 -8.01 -1.82 2.59
N GLU A 176 -8.27 -0.55 2.31
CA GLU A 176 -9.53 0.16 2.60
C GLU A 176 -9.95 0.17 4.10
N CYS A 177 -9.01 -0.14 5.00
CA CYS A 177 -9.18 -0.13 6.45
C CYS A 177 -8.90 1.28 7.01
N PHE A 178 -9.75 2.24 6.64
CA PHE A 178 -9.52 3.66 6.94
C PHE A 178 -9.60 3.99 8.44
N LEU A 179 -10.35 3.22 9.23
CA LEU A 179 -10.52 3.48 10.66
C LEU A 179 -9.22 3.22 11.44
N GLU A 180 -8.53 2.13 11.12
CA GLU A 180 -7.25 1.72 11.70
C GLU A 180 -6.15 2.73 11.30
N ALA A 181 -6.14 3.15 10.03
CA ALA A 181 -5.27 4.22 9.54
C ALA A 181 -5.49 5.54 10.31
N ALA A 182 -6.75 5.93 10.55
CA ALA A 182 -7.11 7.12 11.31
C ALA A 182 -6.58 7.08 12.74
N LYS A 183 -6.71 5.94 13.43
CA LYS A 183 -6.22 5.74 14.80
C LYS A 183 -4.70 5.93 14.89
N ILE A 184 -3.94 5.38 13.94
CA ILE A 184 -2.48 5.55 13.90
C ILE A 184 -2.13 7.01 13.65
N MET A 185 -2.75 7.66 12.66
CA MET A 185 -2.50 9.07 12.36
C MET A 185 -2.82 10.00 13.54
N TYR A 186 -3.91 9.73 14.26
CA TYR A 186 -4.31 10.47 15.45
C TYR A 186 -3.30 10.30 16.59
N ARG A 187 -2.80 9.08 16.81
CA ARG A 187 -1.74 8.81 17.79
C ARG A 187 -0.48 9.58 17.46
N LEU A 188 -0.02 9.53 16.21
CA LEU A 188 1.14 10.30 15.76
C LEU A 188 0.93 11.80 16.00
N ALA A 189 -0.27 12.34 15.71
CA ALA A 189 -0.57 13.75 15.91
C ALA A 189 -0.40 14.20 17.38
N LYS A 190 -0.65 13.31 18.35
CA LYS A 190 -0.43 13.57 19.79
C LYS A 190 1.02 13.44 20.22
N GLU A 191 1.77 12.53 19.63
CA GLU A 191 3.16 12.24 20.00
C GLU A 191 4.17 13.25 19.43
N HIS A 192 3.80 14.04 18.42
CA HIS A 192 4.72 14.98 17.79
C HIS A 192 5.14 16.13 18.72
N LYS A 193 6.46 16.44 18.71
CA LYS A 193 7.02 17.65 19.31
C LYS A 193 6.27 18.89 18.80
N LYS A 194 5.85 19.76 19.71
CA LYS A 194 4.97 20.92 19.48
C LYS A 194 5.57 22.01 18.58
N ASN A 195 6.85 21.87 18.22
CA ASN A 195 7.61 22.81 17.40
C ASN A 195 7.19 22.85 15.92
N GLU A 196 6.35 21.91 15.45
CA GLU A 196 5.91 21.83 14.05
C GLU A 196 4.37 21.84 13.90
N PRO A 197 3.69 22.98 14.20
CA PRO A 197 2.23 23.06 14.23
C PRO A 197 1.58 22.73 12.88
N ILE A 198 2.25 23.05 11.76
CA ILE A 198 1.77 22.71 10.41
C ILE A 198 1.71 21.19 10.21
N LYS A 199 2.74 20.46 10.64
CA LYS A 199 2.77 19.00 10.47
C LYS A 199 1.74 18.33 11.38
N ILE A 200 1.54 18.85 12.60
CA ILE A 200 0.53 18.35 13.53
C ILE A 200 -0.87 18.56 12.96
N LYS A 201 -1.19 19.78 12.50
CA LYS A 201 -2.48 20.08 11.84
C LYS A 201 -2.73 19.14 10.67
N ARG A 202 -1.74 18.93 9.80
CA ARG A 202 -1.88 18.01 8.64
C ARG A 202 -2.21 16.59 9.06
N LYS A 203 -1.63 16.09 10.16
CA LYS A 203 -1.92 14.74 10.68
C LYS A 203 -3.35 14.63 11.22
N TYR A 204 -3.81 15.61 12.00
CA TYR A 204 -5.19 15.65 12.47
C TYR A 204 -6.20 15.71 11.32
N VAL A 205 -5.94 16.55 10.31
CA VAL A 205 -6.77 16.62 9.10
C VAL A 205 -6.78 15.29 8.36
N LEU A 206 -5.62 14.64 8.18
CA LEU A 206 -5.56 13.35 7.49
C LEU A 206 -6.32 12.26 8.24
N ALA A 207 -6.20 12.22 9.57
CA ALA A 207 -6.97 11.31 10.41
C ALA A 207 -8.48 11.55 10.25
N ALA A 208 -8.93 12.80 10.24
CA ALA A 208 -10.32 13.17 10.03
C ALA A 208 -10.84 12.74 8.65
N LEU A 209 -10.05 12.97 7.59
CA LEU A 209 -10.39 12.55 6.22
C LEU A 209 -10.51 11.03 6.09
N PHE A 210 -9.70 10.27 6.81
CA PHE A 210 -9.84 8.80 6.83
C PHE A 210 -11.15 8.36 7.49
N VAL A 211 -11.54 9.00 8.59
CA VAL A 211 -12.84 8.73 9.22
C VAL A 211 -13.99 9.06 8.25
N GLU A 212 -13.94 10.19 7.56
CA GLU A 212 -14.95 10.55 6.55
C GLU A 212 -15.01 9.56 5.39
N ASN A 213 -13.85 9.11 4.90
CA ASN A 213 -13.79 8.10 3.86
C ASN A 213 -14.42 6.78 4.31
N HIS A 214 -14.19 6.37 5.57
CA HIS A 214 -14.81 5.18 6.16
C HIS A 214 -16.34 5.30 6.17
N VAL A 215 -16.88 6.42 6.64
CA VAL A 215 -18.34 6.69 6.63
C VAL A 215 -18.89 6.62 5.21
N ARG A 216 -18.24 7.32 4.27
CA ARG A 216 -18.66 7.38 2.87
C ARG A 216 -18.62 6.01 2.19
N ASN A 217 -17.66 5.16 2.53
CA ASN A 217 -17.58 3.81 1.97
C ASN A 217 -18.70 2.93 2.51
N HIS A 218 -18.99 2.99 3.81
CA HIS A 218 -20.13 2.29 4.40
C HIS A 218 -21.48 2.76 3.84
N GLU A 219 -21.64 4.05 3.55
CA GLU A 219 -22.85 4.58 2.90
C GLU A 219 -23.03 4.08 1.46
N ARG A 220 -21.93 3.86 0.73
CA ARG A 220 -21.93 3.37 -0.67
C ARG A 220 -22.23 1.88 -0.78
N GLU A 221 -21.82 1.09 0.19
CA GLU A 221 -22.09 -0.35 0.21
C GLU A 221 -23.56 -0.71 0.48
N GLY A 222 -24.43 0.29 0.72
CA GLY A 222 -25.88 0.10 0.73
C GLY A 222 -26.42 -0.58 2.00
N ASP A 223 -25.58 -0.77 3.02
CA ASP A 223 -26.01 -1.18 4.35
C ASP A 223 -26.74 -0.02 5.05
N LYS A 224 -28.02 0.14 4.71
CA LYS A 224 -29.03 0.66 5.65
C LYS A 224 -29.33 -0.42 6.70
N VAL A 225 -28.30 -0.95 7.35
CA VAL A 225 -28.47 -1.79 8.53
C VAL A 225 -28.45 -0.85 9.71
N HIS A 226 -29.53 -0.93 10.49
CA HIS A 226 -29.64 -0.30 11.79
C HIS A 226 -28.30 -0.28 12.53
N LEU A 227 -27.97 0.88 13.09
CA LEU A 227 -26.88 1.12 14.04
C LEU A 227 -27.05 0.27 15.33
N HIS A 228 -27.17 -1.05 15.25
CA HIS A 228 -27.15 -1.94 16.41
C HIS A 228 -25.70 -2.28 16.80
N GLU A 229 -25.13 -1.38 17.58
CA GLU A 229 -24.74 -1.61 18.99
C GLU A 229 -23.69 -2.66 19.38
N ASN A 230 -23.07 -3.44 18.51
CA ASN A 230 -22.17 -4.51 18.98
C ASN A 230 -20.65 -4.30 18.88
N SER A 231 -20.18 -3.04 18.82
CA SER A 231 -18.78 -2.71 19.13
C SER A 231 -18.70 -1.39 19.90
N GLN A 232 -18.41 -1.49 21.20
CA GLN A 232 -18.07 -0.44 22.17
C GLN A 232 -18.30 1.01 21.71
N SER A 233 -19.46 1.55 22.06
CA SER A 233 -19.96 2.90 21.75
C SER A 233 -19.03 4.06 22.15
N GLN A 234 -18.10 3.85 23.09
CA GLN A 234 -17.17 4.90 23.51
C GLN A 234 -16.03 5.15 22.51
N ASP A 235 -15.60 4.14 21.74
CA ASP A 235 -14.50 4.29 20.79
C ASP A 235 -14.91 4.96 19.49
N LYS A 236 -16.22 4.94 19.15
CA LYS A 236 -16.74 5.60 17.95
C LYS A 236 -16.81 7.12 18.13
N ASP A 237 -17.42 7.64 19.19
CA ASP A 237 -17.49 9.11 19.37
C ASP A 237 -16.10 9.75 19.60
N LEU A 238 -15.20 8.99 20.24
CA LEU A 238 -13.78 9.34 20.42
C LEU A 238 -13.02 9.50 19.10
N VAL A 239 -13.29 8.67 18.10
CA VAL A 239 -12.51 8.63 16.85
C VAL A 239 -13.05 9.63 15.82
N PHE A 240 -14.33 10.02 15.89
CA PHE A 240 -14.96 10.79 14.82
C PHE A 240 -14.88 12.31 15.02
N GLU A 241 -15.11 12.84 16.22
CA GLU A 241 -15.09 14.29 16.45
C GLU A 241 -13.71 14.83 16.88
N LYS A 242 -12.91 14.01 17.57
CA LYS A 242 -11.62 14.44 18.14
C LYS A 242 -10.57 14.84 17.09
N PRO A 243 -10.48 14.20 15.90
CA PRO A 243 -9.52 14.63 14.89
C PRO A 243 -9.81 16.04 14.34
N TRP A 244 -11.08 16.37 14.10
CA TRP A 244 -11.48 17.71 13.64
C TRP A 244 -11.23 18.76 14.71
N LYS A 245 -11.59 18.47 15.98
CA LYS A 245 -11.29 19.35 17.11
C LYS A 245 -9.77 19.62 17.25
N GLY A 246 -8.94 18.60 17.07
CA GLY A 246 -7.48 18.73 17.02
C GLY A 246 -6.99 19.62 15.88
N ALA A 247 -7.51 19.42 14.67
CA ALA A 247 -7.15 20.25 13.51
C ALA A 247 -7.57 21.72 13.68
N GLU A 248 -8.74 21.95 14.28
CA GLU A 248 -9.29 23.27 14.56
C GLU A 248 -8.47 24.03 15.61
N ALA A 249 -8.08 23.35 16.71
CA ALA A 249 -7.23 23.92 17.75
C ALA A 249 -5.91 24.48 17.19
N TYR A 250 -5.16 23.65 16.44
CA TYR A 250 -3.91 24.09 15.81
C TYR A 250 -4.14 25.12 14.70
N HIS A 251 -5.30 25.09 14.03
CA HIS A 251 -5.64 26.11 13.05
C HIS A 251 -5.79 27.48 13.70
N PHE A 252 -6.56 27.58 14.80
CA PHE A 252 -6.73 28.84 15.52
C PHE A 252 -5.42 29.32 16.14
N LEU A 253 -4.57 28.41 16.64
CA LEU A 253 -3.27 28.77 17.20
C LEU A 253 -2.41 29.49 16.16
N MET A 254 -2.29 28.88 14.98
CA MET A 254 -1.53 29.46 13.87
C MET A 254 -2.15 30.76 13.35
N LEU A 255 -3.49 30.84 13.31
CA LEU A 255 -4.21 32.02 12.84
C LEU A 255 -4.00 33.21 13.79
N ALA A 256 -4.10 32.99 15.10
CA ALA A 256 -3.86 34.01 16.12
C ALA A 256 -2.41 34.52 16.09
N GLN A 257 -1.43 33.62 15.98
CA GLN A 257 -0.02 34.01 15.78
C GLN A 257 0.16 34.86 14.52
N LYS A 258 -0.41 34.43 13.39
CA LYS A 258 -0.33 35.17 12.13
C LYS A 258 -0.94 36.56 12.25
N GLN A 259 -2.13 36.69 12.83
CA GLN A 259 -2.81 37.98 13.02
C GLN A 259 -2.00 38.91 13.94
N LEU A 260 -1.33 38.37 14.94
CA LEU A 260 -0.44 39.12 15.83
C LEU A 260 0.78 39.66 15.07
N TYR A 261 1.42 38.85 14.22
CA TYR A 261 2.53 39.30 13.37
C TYR A 261 2.10 40.32 12.31
N GLU A 262 0.87 40.24 11.81
CA GLU A 262 0.31 41.22 10.86
C GLU A 262 -0.13 42.53 11.55
N GLY A 263 -0.07 42.62 12.88
CA GLY A 263 -0.48 43.80 13.64
C GLY A 263 -2.00 43.95 13.82
N ASN A 264 -2.79 42.94 13.46
CA ASN A 264 -4.24 42.93 13.63
C ASN A 264 -4.63 42.47 15.03
N LEU A 265 -4.24 43.25 16.04
CA LEU A 265 -4.26 42.86 17.46
C LEU A 265 -5.67 42.50 17.95
N ASP A 266 -6.69 43.31 17.65
CA ASP A 266 -8.09 43.06 18.10
C ASP A 266 -8.63 41.72 17.55
N THR A 267 -8.29 41.39 16.30
CA THR A 267 -8.68 40.09 15.72
C THR A 267 -7.90 38.94 16.34
N ALA A 268 -6.60 39.14 16.61
CA ALA A 268 -5.73 38.15 17.24
C ALA A 268 -6.22 37.81 18.66
N LEU A 269 -6.69 38.81 19.42
CA LEU A 269 -7.26 38.60 20.74
C LEU A 269 -8.54 37.76 20.66
N LYS A 270 -9.44 38.05 19.72
CA LYS A 270 -10.69 37.29 19.54
C LYS A 270 -10.43 35.82 19.19
N THR A 271 -9.52 35.55 18.25
CA THR A 271 -9.11 34.17 17.91
C THR A 271 -8.38 33.49 19.07
N ALA A 272 -7.51 34.20 19.80
CA ALA A 272 -6.84 33.65 20.97
C ALA A 272 -7.81 33.29 22.10
N MET A 273 -8.88 34.06 22.29
CA MET A 273 -9.92 33.72 23.27
C MET A 273 -10.66 32.42 22.92
N ASN A 274 -10.87 32.12 21.63
CA ASN A 274 -11.46 30.85 21.21
C ASN A 274 -10.59 29.64 21.55
N LEU A 275 -9.26 29.82 21.68
CA LEU A 275 -8.33 28.75 22.05
C LEU A 275 -8.60 28.18 23.45
N GLN A 276 -9.30 28.91 24.32
CA GLN A 276 -9.66 28.45 25.67
C GLN A 276 -10.56 27.20 25.67
N SER A 277 -11.26 26.93 24.57
CA SER A 277 -12.12 25.74 24.42
C SER A 277 -11.37 24.46 24.03
N TYR A 278 -10.05 24.55 23.80
CA TYR A 278 -9.17 23.46 23.36
C TYR A 278 -8.09 23.11 24.38
N ASP A 279 -8.42 23.23 25.68
CA ASP A 279 -7.55 22.90 26.82
C ASP A 279 -7.15 21.43 26.89
N ASP A 280 -7.88 20.55 26.21
CA ASP A 280 -7.61 19.12 26.10
C ASP A 280 -6.53 18.75 25.06
N ILE A 281 -6.17 19.69 24.18
CA ILE A 281 -5.26 19.46 23.03
C ILE A 281 -4.05 20.38 23.08
N LEU A 282 -4.26 21.65 23.44
CA LEU A 282 -3.21 22.66 23.48
C LEU A 282 -2.72 22.88 24.90
N ASP A 283 -1.43 23.23 25.02
CA ASP A 283 -0.87 23.54 26.32
C ASP A 283 -1.47 24.82 26.87
N TYR A 284 -1.88 24.72 28.12
CA TYR A 284 -2.38 25.85 28.89
C TYR A 284 -1.40 27.04 28.84
N GLU A 285 -0.10 26.80 28.99
CA GLU A 285 0.92 27.86 28.90
C GLU A 285 0.91 28.59 27.56
N THR A 286 0.93 27.86 26.44
CA THR A 286 0.98 28.46 25.10
C THR A 286 -0.28 29.29 24.80
N VAL A 287 -1.44 28.79 25.22
CA VAL A 287 -2.75 29.44 25.01
C VAL A 287 -2.82 30.75 25.80
N TYR A 288 -2.52 30.73 27.10
CA TYR A 288 -2.60 31.93 27.93
C TYR A 288 -1.48 32.93 27.66
N SER A 289 -0.30 32.48 27.23
CA SER A 289 0.77 33.37 26.76
C SER A 289 0.34 34.15 25.52
N LEU A 290 -0.31 33.48 24.56
CA LEU A 290 -0.79 34.12 23.34
C LEU A 290 -1.95 35.10 23.62
N ILE A 291 -2.83 34.76 24.57
CA ILE A 291 -3.90 35.67 25.04
C ILE A 291 -3.30 36.89 25.73
N ALA A 292 -2.33 36.71 26.63
CA ALA A 292 -1.67 37.82 27.34
C ALA A 292 -0.95 38.77 26.36
N LEU A 293 -0.19 38.23 25.40
CA LEU A 293 0.48 39.02 24.37
C LEU A 293 -0.50 39.80 23.49
N SER A 294 -1.54 39.13 22.99
CA SER A 294 -2.58 39.78 22.18
C SER A 294 -3.32 40.86 22.98
N ALA A 295 -3.68 40.59 24.23
CA ALA A 295 -4.40 41.53 25.10
C ALA A 295 -3.54 42.74 25.49
N CYS A 296 -2.24 42.54 25.71
CA CYS A 296 -1.30 43.64 25.95
C CYS A 296 -1.21 44.58 24.74
N GLY A 297 -1.18 44.01 23.53
CA GLY A 297 -1.18 44.79 22.30
C GLY A 297 -2.49 45.56 22.04
N CYS A 298 -3.62 45.02 22.46
CA CYS A 298 -4.94 45.66 22.34
C CYS A 298 -5.28 46.66 23.44
N GLU A 299 -4.38 46.92 24.40
CA GLU A 299 -4.68 47.69 25.62
C GLU A 299 -5.83 47.10 26.47
N ALA A 300 -6.13 45.81 26.30
CA ALA A 300 -7.15 45.07 27.04
C ALA A 300 -6.58 44.54 28.37
N TYR A 301 -6.16 45.45 29.24
CA TYR A 301 -5.40 45.12 30.47
C TYR A 301 -6.14 44.23 31.45
N GLU A 302 -7.48 44.28 31.49
CA GLU A 302 -8.28 43.39 32.34
C GLU A 302 -8.14 41.92 31.92
N VAL A 303 -8.18 41.65 30.61
CA VAL A 303 -8.02 40.30 30.04
C VAL A 303 -6.56 39.84 30.20
N CYS A 304 -5.62 40.76 29.97
CA CYS A 304 -4.19 40.50 30.16
C CYS A 304 -3.85 40.10 31.61
N SER A 305 -4.35 40.85 32.60
CA SER A 305 -4.16 40.54 34.02
C SER A 305 -4.77 39.19 34.41
N LYS A 306 -5.97 38.86 33.90
CA LYS A 306 -6.59 37.56 34.11
C LYS A 306 -5.79 36.41 33.49
N ALA A 307 -5.18 36.63 32.32
CA ALA A 307 -4.31 35.64 31.69
C ALA A 307 -3.02 35.43 32.48
N PHE A 308 -2.39 36.50 32.99
CA PHE A 308 -1.21 36.38 33.84
C PHE A 308 -1.49 35.65 35.15
N MET A 309 -2.58 35.96 35.86
CA MET A 309 -2.97 35.21 37.07
C MET A 309 -3.13 33.71 36.79
N LYS A 310 -3.62 33.36 35.60
CA LYS A 310 -3.75 31.97 35.17
C LYS A 310 -2.41 31.32 34.85
N LEU A 311 -1.46 32.05 34.26
CA LEU A 311 -0.09 31.58 34.03
C LEU A 311 0.69 31.41 35.33
N GLU A 312 0.56 32.34 36.27
CA GLU A 312 1.19 32.26 37.61
C GLU A 312 0.65 31.09 38.45
N ALA A 313 -0.57 30.64 38.18
CA ALA A 313 -1.17 29.49 38.83
C ALA A 313 -0.57 28.15 38.36
N ILE A 314 0.24 28.13 37.29
CA ILE A 314 0.93 26.94 36.82
C ILE A 314 2.07 26.63 37.81
N PRO A 315 2.14 25.41 38.39
CA PRO A 315 3.22 25.06 39.30
C PRO A 315 4.57 25.17 38.61
N GLU A 316 5.56 25.75 39.30
CA GLU A 316 6.91 26.12 38.83
C GLU A 316 7.82 24.97 38.31
N ARG A 317 7.25 23.78 38.05
CA ARG A 317 7.97 22.57 37.61
C ARG A 317 7.56 22.20 36.21
N GLU A 318 8.33 22.69 35.23
CA GLU A 318 8.55 22.14 33.87
C GLU A 318 9.37 23.11 33.00
N ILE A 319 9.67 24.32 33.48
CA ILE A 319 10.34 25.38 32.70
C ILE A 319 11.83 25.06 32.40
N TRP A 320 12.47 24.17 33.17
CA TRP A 320 13.93 23.95 33.09
C TRP A 320 14.37 22.59 32.54
N ASP A 321 13.48 21.59 32.40
CA ASP A 321 13.89 20.27 31.87
C ASP A 321 13.84 20.26 30.32
N ASP A 322 12.81 20.85 29.70
CA ASP A 322 12.69 20.93 28.23
C ASP A 322 13.69 21.90 27.58
N ALA A 323 14.11 22.94 28.31
CA ALA A 323 15.09 23.92 27.82
C ALA A 323 16.54 23.37 27.81
N ILE A 324 16.84 22.36 28.63
CA ILE A 324 18.18 21.76 28.72
C ILE A 324 18.38 20.68 27.64
N GLU A 325 17.36 19.91 27.29
CA GLU A 325 17.47 18.93 26.19
C GLU A 325 17.57 19.59 24.80
N GLY A 326 17.03 20.81 24.62
CA GLY A 326 17.13 21.55 23.35
C GLY A 326 18.49 22.22 23.06
N PHE A 327 19.39 22.27 24.03
CA PHE A 327 20.73 22.89 23.88
C PHE A 327 21.88 21.87 23.81
N CYS A 328 21.59 20.58 23.96
CA CYS A 328 22.60 19.52 23.98
C CYS A 328 22.52 18.53 22.79
N GLU A 329 21.78 18.83 21.73
CA GLU A 329 21.89 18.13 20.42
C GLU A 329 22.37 19.05 19.30
#